data_AF-A0A414LUK5-F1
#
_entry.id   AF-A0A414LUK5-F1
#
_cell.length_a   1.000
_cell.length_b   1.000
_cell.length_c   1.000
_cell.angle_alpha   90.00
_cell.angle_beta   90.00
_cell.angle_gamma   90.00
#
_symmetry.space_group_name_H-M   'P 1'
#
loop_
_entity.id
_entity.type
_entity.pdbx_description
1 polymer ?
#
loop_
_entity_poly.entity_id
_entity_poly.type
_entity_poly.pdbx_seq_one_letter_code
_entity_poly.pdbx_strand_id
1 'polypeptide(L)'
;MDEFFDQFFPTEFLIEYLENGPEENMDRFQTYVVYRFLTFAAKENPAVITELRDTLECPLSMDNLSDIYRFLDQDFYFSPSFSENSFDPVLLCYAIAIIDDKSGFGLAILNRIFKEACPEISSVDFSNVDVDLELLLQTEVQFYAALAICSIHYSTLIALLPKFAAAYMEDLHFTCEDFILYDFMDEYFETKNSSANPAFQEMTDTLVLATLQSFDTDLENFTLDGLFQLKHPAGRFAAIYRSGAIDMKDLPVPADAAVLMKHILSYAAAYELRNNLYDYHLDEDKTITLTNWKENLKWHYVQYTNVYNLALSSFVAACYSRKLLQKQFEENLRELNQ
;
A
#
# COMPACT_ATOMS: atom_id res chain seq x y z
N MET A 1 -1.59 -24.95 18.57
CA MET A 1 -2.55 -24.82 17.46
C MET A 1 -1.93 -23.71 16.67
N ASP A 2 -0.83 -24.05 16.00
CA ASP A 2 0.10 -23.12 15.38
C ASP A 2 -0.11 -23.34 13.89
N GLU A 3 -1.10 -22.66 13.33
CA GLU A 3 -1.46 -22.78 11.92
C GLU A 3 -1.40 -21.38 11.30
N PHE A 4 -0.43 -21.23 10.41
CA PHE A 4 -0.42 -20.33 9.23
C PHE A 4 -0.57 -18.83 9.48
N PHE A 5 0.48 -18.21 10.02
CA PHE A 5 0.88 -16.87 9.55
C PHE A 5 2.15 -17.07 8.72
N ASP A 6 1.99 -17.54 7.48
CA ASP A 6 3.13 -17.63 6.57
C ASP A 6 3.69 -16.22 6.33
N GLN A 7 5.01 -16.13 6.36
CA GLN A 7 5.77 -14.89 6.33
C GLN A 7 5.55 -14.13 5.01
N PHE A 8 4.79 -13.04 5.01
CA PHE A 8 4.49 -12.27 3.79
C PHE A 8 5.57 -11.23 3.47
N PHE A 9 6.84 -11.64 3.33
CA PHE A 9 7.78 -10.85 2.55
C PHE A 9 7.62 -11.24 1.07
N PRO A 10 7.05 -10.38 0.21
CA PRO A 10 6.54 -10.79 -1.09
C PRO A 10 7.67 -10.82 -2.13
N THR A 11 8.60 -11.79 -1.96
CA THR A 11 9.86 -11.86 -2.73
C THR A 11 9.61 -11.88 -4.23
N GLU A 12 8.74 -12.78 -4.70
CA GLU A 12 8.48 -12.93 -6.13
C GLU A 12 7.83 -11.69 -6.74
N PHE A 13 6.88 -11.08 -6.01
CA PHE A 13 6.31 -9.79 -6.38
C PHE A 13 7.37 -8.70 -6.46
N LEU A 14 8.24 -8.56 -5.44
CA LEU A 14 9.26 -7.52 -5.43
C LEU A 14 10.23 -7.66 -6.61
N ILE A 15 10.61 -8.88 -6.98
CA ILE A 15 11.44 -9.14 -8.17
C ILE A 15 10.69 -8.66 -9.42
N GLU A 16 9.45 -9.08 -9.62
CA GLU A 16 8.64 -8.70 -10.78
C GLU A 16 8.40 -7.19 -10.84
N TYR A 17 8.06 -6.58 -9.71
CA TYR A 17 7.77 -5.15 -9.57
C TYR A 17 8.99 -4.29 -9.87
N LEU A 18 10.19 -4.71 -9.45
CA LEU A 18 11.43 -3.95 -9.61
C LEU A 18 12.14 -4.21 -10.95
N GLU A 19 12.09 -5.43 -11.48
CA GLU A 19 12.79 -5.78 -12.74
C GLU A 19 11.93 -5.53 -13.99
N ASN A 20 10.61 -5.80 -13.91
CA ASN A 20 9.71 -5.75 -15.07
C ASN A 20 8.74 -4.55 -15.02
N GLY A 21 8.72 -3.80 -13.92
CA GLY A 21 7.91 -2.60 -13.77
C GLY A 21 8.49 -1.35 -14.44
N PRO A 22 7.73 -0.24 -14.45
CA PRO A 22 8.24 1.08 -14.84
C PRO A 22 9.44 1.52 -13.99
N GLU A 23 10.28 2.42 -14.52
CA GLU A 23 11.46 2.93 -13.81
C GLU A 23 11.08 3.57 -12.46
N GLU A 24 9.90 4.21 -12.37
CA GLU A 24 9.41 4.83 -11.14
C GLU A 24 9.15 3.84 -9.99
N ASN A 25 9.04 2.54 -10.29
CA ASN A 25 8.84 1.51 -9.26
C ASN A 25 10.03 1.41 -8.29
N MET A 26 11.26 1.60 -8.79
CA MET A 26 12.44 1.59 -7.93
C MET A 26 12.43 2.78 -6.98
N ASP A 27 12.18 3.99 -7.49
CA ASP A 27 12.10 5.22 -6.67
C ASP A 27 11.01 5.10 -5.61
N ARG A 28 9.87 4.49 -5.97
CA ARG A 28 8.76 4.24 -5.05
C ARG A 28 9.12 3.24 -3.96
N PHE A 29 9.73 2.11 -4.33
CA PHE A 29 10.22 1.13 -3.37
C PHE A 29 11.25 1.75 -2.42
N GLN A 30 12.24 2.48 -2.95
CA GLN A 30 13.24 3.20 -2.18
C GLN A 30 12.61 4.20 -1.21
N THR A 31 11.64 4.98 -1.68
CA THR A 31 10.90 5.94 -0.84
C THR A 31 10.20 5.23 0.32
N TYR A 32 9.53 4.10 0.05
CA TYR A 32 8.86 3.32 1.08
C TYR A 32 9.84 2.77 2.12
N VAL A 33 10.93 2.14 1.69
CA VAL A 33 11.90 1.53 2.63
C VAL A 33 12.67 2.59 3.42
N VAL A 34 12.96 3.75 2.82
CA VAL A 34 13.54 4.90 3.52
C VAL A 34 12.55 5.47 4.52
N TYR A 35 11.27 5.65 4.15
CA TYR A 35 10.23 6.06 5.08
C TYR A 35 10.14 5.12 6.29
N ARG A 36 10.08 3.80 6.04
CA ARG A 36 10.01 2.79 7.11
C ARG A 36 11.25 2.84 8.00
N PHE A 37 12.44 2.92 7.42
CA PHE A 37 13.68 3.11 8.16
C PHE A 37 13.61 4.35 9.06
N LEU A 38 13.21 5.50 8.51
CA LEU A 38 13.12 6.75 9.25
C LEU A 38 12.08 6.67 10.37
N THR A 39 10.93 6.02 10.15
CA THR A 39 9.91 5.79 11.19
C THR A 39 10.48 4.98 12.36
N PHE A 40 11.16 3.87 12.11
CA PHE A 40 11.74 3.08 13.20
C PHE A 40 12.92 3.80 13.86
N ALA A 41 13.79 4.46 13.09
CA ALA A 41 14.89 5.25 13.62
C ALA A 41 14.40 6.40 14.51
N ALA A 42 13.32 7.08 14.12
CA ALA A 42 12.71 8.15 14.92
C ALA A 42 12.00 7.63 16.17
N LYS A 43 11.46 6.40 16.15
CA LYS A 43 10.91 5.74 17.34
C LYS A 43 12.00 5.44 18.37
N GLU A 44 13.17 4.98 17.93
CA GLU A 44 14.32 4.73 18.82
C GLU A 44 15.01 6.04 19.26
N ASN A 45 15.14 7.00 18.35
CA ASN A 45 15.76 8.29 18.59
C ASN A 45 14.97 9.44 17.95
N PRO A 46 14.11 10.13 18.72
CA PRO A 46 13.31 11.25 18.21
C PRO A 46 14.12 12.43 17.63
N ALA A 47 15.42 12.53 17.95
CA ALA A 47 16.28 13.59 17.42
C ALA A 47 16.47 13.51 15.90
N VAL A 48 16.25 12.33 15.29
CA VAL A 48 16.31 12.14 13.83
C VAL A 48 15.36 13.09 13.10
N ILE A 49 14.16 13.36 13.66
CA ILE A 49 13.18 14.27 13.07
C ILE A 49 13.73 15.70 13.01
N THR A 50 14.33 16.15 14.12
CA THR A 50 14.93 17.49 14.24
C THR A 50 16.16 17.63 13.35
N GLU A 51 16.99 16.58 13.27
CA GLU A 51 18.15 16.55 12.37
C GLU A 51 17.73 16.65 10.91
N LEU A 52 16.72 15.89 10.48
CA LEU A 52 16.16 15.97 9.13
C LEU A 52 15.66 17.38 8.83
N ARG A 53 14.88 17.98 9.75
CA ARG A 53 14.40 19.36 9.62
C ARG A 53 15.55 20.37 9.47
N ASP A 54 16.59 20.24 10.29
CA ASP A 54 17.66 21.23 10.36
C ASP A 54 18.67 21.08 9.23
N THR A 55 18.78 19.89 8.64
CA THR A 55 19.82 19.60 7.64
C THR A 55 19.28 19.42 6.24
N LEU A 56 18.05 18.93 6.04
CA LEU A 56 17.42 18.96 4.73
C LEU A 56 17.00 20.41 4.43
N GLU A 57 17.44 20.93 3.28
CA GLU A 57 17.00 22.24 2.77
C GLU A 57 15.56 22.18 2.20
N CYS A 58 14.67 21.46 2.89
CA CYS A 58 13.29 21.19 2.48
C CYS A 58 12.32 21.68 3.57
N PRO A 59 12.04 22.99 3.66
CA PRO A 59 11.10 23.51 4.65
C PRO A 59 9.70 22.98 4.34
N LEU A 60 9.17 22.13 5.23
CA LEU A 60 7.87 21.51 5.04
C LEU A 60 6.73 22.50 5.34
N SER A 61 5.68 22.41 4.54
CA SER A 61 4.45 23.19 4.67
C SER A 61 3.22 22.35 4.31
N MET A 62 2.03 22.92 4.44
CA MET A 62 0.79 22.23 4.05
C MET A 62 0.74 21.87 2.56
N ASP A 63 1.50 22.55 1.70
CA ASP A 63 1.56 22.23 0.27
C ASP A 63 2.17 20.85 0.01
N ASN A 64 3.07 20.38 0.90
CA ASN A 64 3.68 19.05 0.81
C ASN A 64 2.71 17.90 1.10
N LEU A 65 1.51 18.18 1.62
CA LEU A 65 0.47 17.15 1.73
C LEU A 65 0.09 16.59 0.35
N SER A 66 0.22 17.40 -0.71
CA SER A 66 0.00 16.94 -2.09
C SER A 66 1.02 15.90 -2.54
N ASP A 67 2.26 15.95 -2.03
CA ASP A 67 3.28 14.92 -2.30
C ASP A 67 2.93 13.60 -1.63
N ILE A 68 2.42 13.65 -0.40
CA ILE A 68 1.90 12.46 0.30
C ILE A 68 0.76 11.84 -0.50
N TYR A 69 -0.24 12.62 -0.91
CA TYR A 69 -1.36 12.09 -1.68
C TYR A 69 -0.90 11.53 -3.03
N ARG A 70 -0.03 12.24 -3.74
CA ARG A 70 0.58 11.73 -4.98
C ARG A 70 1.26 10.39 -4.76
N PHE A 71 2.01 10.22 -3.67
CA PHE A 71 2.63 8.95 -3.33
C PHE A 71 1.58 7.88 -3.00
N LEU A 72 0.56 8.17 -2.19
CA LEU A 72 -0.47 7.18 -1.85
C LEU A 72 -1.35 6.76 -3.04
N ASP A 73 -1.55 7.66 -4.00
CA ASP A 73 -2.44 7.44 -5.14
C ASP A 73 -1.74 6.74 -6.32
N GLN A 74 -0.40 6.58 -6.29
CA GLN A 74 0.37 5.90 -7.33
C GLN A 74 0.04 4.40 -7.44
N ASP A 75 0.11 3.66 -6.32
CA ASP A 75 -0.32 2.27 -6.22
C ASP A 75 -0.60 1.86 -4.76
N PHE A 76 -1.16 0.66 -4.58
CA PHE A 76 -1.49 0.12 -3.25
C PHE A 76 -0.35 -0.67 -2.59
N TYR A 77 0.61 -1.19 -3.36
CA TYR A 77 1.67 -2.09 -2.87
C TYR A 77 2.57 -1.44 -1.82
N PHE A 78 2.89 -0.15 -2.01
CA PHE A 78 3.76 0.62 -1.12
C PHE A 78 3.04 1.76 -0.41
N SER A 79 1.74 1.59 -0.15
CA SER A 79 0.95 2.54 0.64
C SER A 79 1.08 2.24 2.15
N PRO A 80 1.78 3.07 2.93
CA PRO A 80 1.97 2.83 4.35
C PRO A 80 0.69 3.08 5.16
N SER A 81 0.53 2.33 6.25
CA SER A 81 -0.33 2.76 7.35
C SER A 81 0.42 3.76 8.23
N PHE A 82 -0.27 4.80 8.66
CA PHE A 82 0.28 5.82 9.55
C PHE A 82 -0.15 5.53 10.99
N SER A 83 0.79 5.60 11.92
CA SER A 83 0.49 5.44 13.34
C SER A 83 -0.21 6.70 13.88
N GLU A 84 -1.21 6.53 14.74
CA GLU A 84 -1.87 7.67 15.40
C GLU A 84 -0.87 8.48 16.24
N ASN A 85 -0.96 9.82 16.22
CA ASN A 85 -0.10 10.71 16.99
C ASN A 85 1.41 10.55 16.70
N SER A 86 1.75 10.23 15.45
CA SER A 86 3.14 10.04 15.01
C SER A 86 3.60 11.14 14.07
N PHE A 87 4.91 11.18 13.79
CA PHE A 87 5.49 11.99 12.72
C PHE A 87 5.55 11.26 11.37
N ASP A 88 4.88 10.12 11.24
CA ASP A 88 4.97 9.29 10.03
C ASP A 88 4.64 10.08 8.74
N PRO A 89 3.62 10.96 8.67
CA PRO A 89 3.37 11.77 7.46
C PRO A 89 4.54 12.71 7.10
N VAL A 90 5.20 13.29 8.10
CA VAL A 90 6.38 14.14 7.91
C VAL A 90 7.58 13.31 7.43
N LEU A 91 7.79 12.15 8.04
CA LEU A 91 8.89 11.26 7.66
C LEU A 91 8.73 10.75 6.23
N LEU A 92 7.49 10.51 5.78
CA LEU A 92 7.20 10.20 4.38
C LEU A 92 7.56 11.38 3.45
N CYS A 93 7.21 12.62 3.81
CA CYS A 93 7.65 13.80 3.06
C CYS A 93 9.17 13.89 2.94
N TYR A 94 9.90 13.63 4.03
CA TYR A 94 11.37 13.62 3.98
C TYR A 94 11.91 12.47 3.12
N ALA A 95 11.32 11.27 3.19
CA ALA A 95 11.71 10.17 2.33
C ALA A 95 11.52 10.51 0.84
N ILE A 96 10.37 11.10 0.47
CA ILE A 96 10.11 11.60 -0.89
C ILE A 96 11.17 12.63 -1.28
N ALA A 97 11.41 13.63 -0.44
CA ALA A 97 12.40 14.68 -0.73
C ALA A 97 13.83 14.15 -0.88
N ILE A 98 14.20 13.12 -0.12
CA ILE A 98 15.52 12.48 -0.19
C ILE A 98 15.70 11.72 -1.51
N ILE A 99 14.69 10.95 -1.93
CA ILE A 99 14.76 10.14 -3.16
C ILE A 99 14.61 11.02 -4.41
N ASP A 100 13.73 12.02 -4.39
CA ASP A 100 13.54 12.97 -5.50
C ASP A 100 14.74 13.93 -5.69
N ASP A 101 15.64 14.04 -4.70
CA ASP A 101 16.80 14.95 -4.75
C ASP A 101 17.92 14.46 -5.69
N LYS A 102 17.88 14.99 -6.91
CA LYS A 102 18.90 14.73 -7.95
C LYS A 102 20.29 15.30 -7.64
N SER A 103 20.43 16.16 -6.63
CA SER A 103 21.74 16.71 -6.23
C SER A 103 22.56 15.73 -5.39
N GLY A 104 21.91 14.72 -4.79
CA GLY A 104 22.53 13.73 -3.90
C GLY A 104 22.78 14.25 -2.48
N PHE A 105 22.33 15.46 -2.15
CA PHE A 105 22.47 16.04 -0.81
C PHE A 105 21.58 15.32 0.21
N GLY A 106 20.32 15.05 -0.15
CA GLY A 106 19.40 14.25 0.66
C GLY A 106 19.97 12.86 0.96
N LEU A 107 20.55 12.22 -0.06
CA LEU A 107 21.21 10.93 0.10
C LEU A 107 22.45 11.00 1.02
N ALA A 108 23.21 12.10 0.99
CA ALA A 108 24.34 12.29 1.90
C ALA A 108 23.88 12.40 3.37
N ILE A 109 22.75 13.08 3.62
CA ILE A 109 22.13 13.17 4.96
C ILE A 109 21.63 11.79 5.39
N LEU A 110 20.90 11.09 4.53
CA LEU A 110 20.41 9.74 4.81
C LEU A 110 21.57 8.79 5.17
N ASN A 111 22.68 8.84 4.43
CA ASN A 111 23.87 8.04 4.73
C ASN A 111 24.54 8.39 6.05
N ARG A 112 24.42 9.63 6.53
CA ARG A 112 24.86 10.00 7.89
C ARG A 112 23.94 9.35 8.92
N ILE A 113 22.63 9.46 8.74
CA ILE A 113 21.64 8.86 9.65
C ILE A 113 21.81 7.33 9.70
N PHE A 114 22.07 6.65 8.57
CA PHE A 114 22.38 5.22 8.57
C PHE A 114 23.58 4.89 9.47
N LYS A 115 24.66 5.67 9.40
CA LYS A 115 25.87 5.44 10.22
C LYS A 115 25.65 5.69 11.70
N GLU A 116 24.75 6.61 12.04
CA GLU A 116 24.45 6.96 13.43
C GLU A 116 23.45 5.96 14.05
N ALA A 117 22.41 5.58 13.30
CA ALA A 117 21.37 4.67 13.77
C ALA A 117 21.77 3.19 13.68
N CYS A 118 22.47 2.78 12.62
CA CYS A 118 22.88 1.40 12.36
C CYS A 118 24.32 1.33 11.81
N PRO A 119 25.34 1.65 12.64
CA PRO A 119 26.74 1.64 12.20
C PRO A 119 27.19 0.26 11.70
N GLU A 120 26.68 -0.82 12.28
CA GLU A 120 26.96 -2.20 11.87
C GLU A 120 26.48 -2.46 10.45
N ILE A 121 25.23 -2.11 10.12
CA ILE A 121 24.66 -2.28 8.78
C ILE A 121 25.38 -1.40 7.76
N SER A 122 25.68 -0.15 8.14
CA SER A 122 26.40 0.81 7.29
C SER A 122 27.82 0.37 6.91
N SER A 123 28.39 -0.57 7.66
CA SER A 123 29.73 -1.11 7.42
C SER A 123 29.75 -2.38 6.55
N VAL A 124 28.58 -2.95 6.26
CA VAL A 124 28.46 -4.19 5.48
C VAL A 124 28.61 -3.90 3.99
N ASP A 125 29.38 -4.74 3.32
CA ASP A 125 29.48 -4.77 1.85
C ASP A 125 28.42 -5.72 1.28
N PHE A 126 27.30 -5.14 0.84
CA PHE A 126 26.20 -5.89 0.24
C PHE A 126 26.45 -6.33 -1.20
N SER A 127 27.63 -6.04 -1.79
CA SER A 127 28.02 -6.65 -3.07
C SER A 127 28.31 -8.16 -2.92
N ASN A 128 28.58 -8.60 -1.69
CA ASN A 128 28.71 -10.01 -1.36
C ASN A 128 27.34 -10.65 -1.08
N VAL A 129 26.82 -11.42 -2.04
CA VAL A 129 25.55 -12.15 -1.90
C VAL A 129 25.58 -13.23 -0.82
N ASP A 130 26.75 -13.64 -0.31
CA ASP A 130 26.89 -14.63 0.76
C ASP A 130 26.70 -14.06 2.17
N VAL A 131 26.43 -12.76 2.31
CA VAL A 131 26.14 -12.13 3.60
C VAL A 131 25.01 -12.88 4.34
N ASP A 132 25.21 -13.10 5.64
CA ASP A 132 24.25 -13.75 6.52
C ASP A 132 23.31 -12.69 7.12
N LEU A 133 22.18 -12.46 6.43
CA LEU A 133 21.19 -11.46 6.85
C LEU A 133 20.41 -11.89 8.10
N GLU A 134 20.20 -13.19 8.32
CA GLU A 134 19.49 -13.67 9.52
C GLU A 134 20.28 -13.36 10.79
N LEU A 135 21.61 -13.47 10.75
CA LEU A 135 22.46 -13.07 11.88
C LEU A 135 22.60 -11.56 12.01
N LEU A 136 22.60 -10.84 10.88
CA LEU A 136 22.83 -9.39 10.85
C LEU A 136 21.61 -8.58 11.28
N LEU A 137 20.41 -8.98 10.84
CA LEU A 137 19.17 -8.22 10.98
C LEU A 137 18.40 -8.72 12.21
N GLN A 138 18.57 -8.01 13.33
CA GLN A 138 17.94 -8.34 14.61
C GLN A 138 16.86 -7.33 15.04
N THR A 139 16.82 -6.15 14.41
CA THR A 139 15.85 -5.09 14.71
C THR A 139 15.22 -4.53 13.44
N GLU A 140 14.10 -3.83 13.61
CA GLU A 140 13.35 -3.24 12.50
C GLU A 140 14.14 -2.12 11.81
N VAL A 141 14.86 -1.32 12.59
CA VAL A 141 15.76 -0.28 12.06
C VAL A 141 16.84 -0.92 11.20
N GLN A 142 17.47 -2.01 11.68
CA GLN A 142 18.52 -2.72 10.93
C GLN A 142 17.99 -3.31 9.62
N PHE A 143 16.81 -3.93 9.65
CA PHE A 143 16.18 -4.53 8.48
C PHE A 143 15.92 -3.48 7.39
N TYR A 144 15.22 -2.39 7.74
CA TYR A 144 14.89 -1.34 6.77
C TYR A 144 16.12 -0.53 6.36
N ALA A 145 17.12 -0.34 7.24
CA ALA A 145 18.41 0.24 6.87
C ALA A 145 19.12 -0.61 5.81
N ALA A 146 19.21 -1.93 6.01
CA ALA A 146 19.85 -2.84 5.06
C ALA A 146 19.12 -2.85 3.72
N LEU A 147 17.79 -2.88 3.73
CA LEU A 147 16.97 -2.88 2.51
C LEU A 147 17.10 -1.56 1.74
N ALA A 148 17.10 -0.42 2.44
CA ALA A 148 17.32 0.90 1.84
C ALA A 148 18.75 1.03 1.29
N ILE A 149 19.78 0.60 2.04
CA ILE A 149 21.17 0.62 1.58
C ILE A 149 21.35 -0.27 0.34
N CYS A 150 20.81 -1.49 0.37
CA CYS A 150 20.86 -2.40 -0.78
C CYS A 150 20.20 -1.79 -2.01
N SER A 151 18.98 -1.25 -1.86
CA SER A 151 18.23 -0.71 -2.99
C SER A 151 18.81 0.56 -3.59
N ILE A 152 19.48 1.39 -2.79
CA ILE A 152 20.07 2.65 -3.26
C ILE A 152 21.48 2.44 -3.82
N HIS A 153 22.30 1.61 -3.17
CA HIS A 153 23.76 1.57 -3.43
C HIS A 153 24.23 0.30 -4.14
N TYR A 154 23.42 -0.75 -4.21
CA TYR A 154 23.87 -2.06 -4.68
C TYR A 154 22.96 -2.65 -5.75
N SER A 155 23.56 -3.15 -6.83
CA SER A 155 22.83 -3.89 -7.87
C SER A 155 22.46 -5.32 -7.45
N THR A 156 22.85 -5.75 -6.25
CA THR A 156 22.63 -7.11 -5.72
C THR A 156 21.31 -7.27 -4.97
N LEU A 157 20.50 -6.21 -4.86
CA LEU A 157 19.20 -6.23 -4.16
C LEU A 157 18.37 -7.47 -4.52
N ILE A 158 18.14 -7.70 -5.82
CA ILE A 158 17.31 -8.81 -6.32
C ILE A 158 17.80 -10.17 -5.81
N ALA A 159 19.11 -10.41 -5.83
CA ALA A 159 19.71 -11.65 -5.34
C ALA A 159 19.61 -11.80 -3.81
N LEU A 160 19.49 -10.69 -3.09
CA LEU A 160 19.38 -10.65 -1.64
C LEU A 160 17.93 -10.72 -1.13
N LEU A 161 16.92 -10.44 -1.96
CA LEU A 161 15.50 -10.46 -1.55
C LEU A 161 15.08 -11.79 -0.87
N PRO A 162 15.47 -12.99 -1.36
CA PRO A 162 15.16 -14.24 -0.66
C PRO A 162 15.77 -14.33 0.75
N LYS A 163 16.93 -13.69 0.97
CA LYS A 163 17.57 -13.65 2.30
C LYS A 163 16.90 -12.64 3.23
N PHE A 164 16.38 -11.54 2.70
CA PHE A 164 15.53 -10.62 3.45
C PHE A 164 14.23 -11.31 3.89
N ALA A 165 13.64 -12.14 3.01
CA ALA A 165 12.47 -12.93 3.35
C ALA A 165 12.73 -13.89 4.53
N ALA A 166 13.89 -14.55 4.54
CA ALA A 166 14.27 -15.45 5.63
C ALA A 166 14.51 -14.73 6.97
N ALA A 167 15.04 -13.50 6.91
CA ALA A 167 15.26 -12.64 8.08
C ALA A 167 14.02 -11.81 8.48
N TYR A 168 12.85 -12.07 7.89
CA TYR A 168 11.65 -11.30 8.10
C TYR A 168 10.99 -11.58 9.46
N MET A 169 10.51 -10.52 10.12
CA MET A 169 9.89 -10.52 11.44
C MET A 169 8.45 -10.03 11.35
N GLU A 170 7.59 -10.46 12.27
CA GLU A 170 6.16 -10.08 12.29
C GLU A 170 5.99 -8.54 12.29
N ASP A 171 6.77 -7.82 13.10
CA ASP A 171 6.68 -6.35 13.19
C ASP A 171 7.14 -5.60 11.92
N LEU A 172 7.72 -6.30 10.94
CA LEU A 172 8.19 -5.74 9.67
C LEU A 172 7.11 -5.67 8.59
N HIS A 173 5.87 -6.09 8.88
CA HIS A 173 4.74 -6.15 7.93
C HIS A 173 4.77 -5.02 6.91
N PHE A 174 4.90 -5.38 5.63
CA PHE A 174 4.44 -4.51 4.56
C PHE A 174 2.93 -4.40 4.76
N THR A 175 2.43 -3.18 4.84
CA THR A 175 1.09 -2.87 5.36
C THR A 175 -0.05 -3.27 4.41
N CYS A 176 0.25 -4.03 3.37
CA CYS A 176 -0.64 -4.31 2.26
C CYS A 176 -1.23 -5.73 2.40
N GLU A 177 -2.50 -5.82 2.82
CA GLU A 177 -3.30 -7.06 2.73
C GLU A 177 -3.35 -7.59 1.29
N ASP A 178 -3.04 -6.75 0.30
CA ASP A 178 -3.10 -7.10 -1.12
C ASP A 178 -1.97 -8.03 -1.55
N PHE A 179 -0.91 -8.24 -0.75
CA PHE A 179 0.04 -9.33 -1.01
C PHE A 179 -0.60 -10.71 -0.85
N ILE A 180 -1.57 -10.84 0.06
CA ILE A 180 -2.33 -12.08 0.21
C ILE A 180 -3.25 -12.28 -1.00
N LEU A 181 -3.81 -11.19 -1.53
CA LEU A 181 -4.58 -11.24 -2.78
C LEU A 181 -3.66 -11.57 -3.96
N TYR A 182 -2.46 -10.98 -4.01
CA TYR A 182 -1.45 -11.24 -5.04
C TYR A 182 -1.07 -12.72 -5.08
N ASP A 183 -0.58 -13.27 -3.96
CA ASP A 183 -0.10 -14.65 -3.89
C ASP A 183 -1.22 -15.64 -4.24
N PHE A 184 -2.41 -15.43 -3.69
CA PHE A 184 -3.55 -16.29 -3.96
C PHE A 184 -3.95 -16.25 -5.44
N MET A 185 -4.08 -15.05 -6.03
CA MET A 185 -4.58 -14.92 -7.40
C MET A 185 -3.54 -15.40 -8.41
N ASP A 186 -2.25 -15.18 -8.14
CA ASP A 186 -1.15 -15.69 -8.96
C ASP A 186 -1.07 -17.21 -8.96
N GLU A 187 -1.17 -17.82 -7.77
CA GLU A 187 -1.22 -19.27 -7.62
C GLU A 187 -2.44 -19.84 -8.37
N TYR A 188 -3.60 -19.19 -8.20
CA TYR A 188 -4.85 -19.68 -8.76
C TYR A 188 -4.91 -19.60 -10.28
N PHE A 189 -4.46 -18.49 -10.85
CA PHE A 189 -4.48 -18.27 -12.31
C PHE A 189 -3.19 -18.71 -12.99
N GLU A 190 -2.26 -19.32 -12.25
CA GLU A 190 -0.94 -19.74 -12.72
C GLU A 190 -0.21 -18.62 -13.50
N THR A 191 -0.41 -17.38 -13.06
CA THR A 191 0.01 -16.17 -13.76
C THR A 191 0.70 -15.25 -12.77
N LYS A 192 1.94 -14.86 -13.05
CA LYS A 192 2.64 -13.86 -12.24
C LYS A 192 2.01 -12.49 -12.39
N ASN A 193 1.87 -11.78 -11.28
CA ASN A 193 1.28 -10.46 -11.19
C ASN A 193 -0.08 -10.37 -11.91
N SER A 194 -0.99 -11.24 -11.50
CA SER A 194 -2.35 -11.33 -12.03
C SER A 194 -3.04 -9.98 -12.03
N SER A 195 -2.86 -9.15 -10.99
CA SER A 195 -3.42 -7.79 -10.91
C SER A 195 -2.98 -6.86 -12.04
N ALA A 196 -1.77 -7.04 -12.58
CA ALA A 196 -1.28 -6.30 -13.75
C ALA A 196 -1.61 -6.98 -15.09
N ASN A 197 -2.13 -8.21 -15.08
CA ASN A 197 -2.47 -8.95 -16.29
C ASN A 197 -3.73 -8.34 -16.96
N PRO A 198 -3.68 -7.96 -18.25
CA PRO A 198 -4.83 -7.36 -18.93
C PRO A 198 -6.09 -8.24 -18.94
N ALA A 199 -5.95 -9.56 -19.00
CA ALA A 199 -7.09 -10.48 -18.98
C ALA A 199 -7.75 -10.55 -17.60
N PHE A 200 -6.95 -10.43 -16.53
CA PHE A 200 -7.47 -10.35 -15.17
C PHE A 200 -8.17 -9.01 -14.93
N GLN A 201 -7.58 -7.90 -15.38
CA GLN A 201 -8.20 -6.58 -15.33
C GLN A 201 -9.54 -6.56 -16.08
N GLU A 202 -9.61 -7.17 -17.26
CA GLU A 202 -10.86 -7.30 -18.01
C GLU A 202 -11.93 -8.08 -17.22
N MET A 203 -11.55 -9.16 -16.54
CA MET A 203 -12.45 -9.94 -15.71
C MET A 203 -12.96 -9.13 -14.50
N THR A 204 -12.09 -8.44 -13.78
CA THR A 204 -12.48 -7.59 -12.64
C THR A 204 -13.34 -6.42 -13.08
N ASP A 205 -13.01 -5.76 -14.20
CA ASP A 205 -13.79 -4.65 -14.76
C ASP A 205 -15.19 -5.11 -15.16
N THR A 206 -15.30 -6.32 -15.73
CA THR A 206 -16.59 -6.92 -16.07
C THR A 206 -17.43 -7.16 -14.81
N LEU A 207 -16.82 -7.64 -13.73
CA LEU A 207 -17.52 -7.81 -12.45
C LEU A 207 -17.95 -6.49 -11.84
N VAL A 208 -17.10 -5.47 -11.86
CA VAL A 208 -17.44 -4.12 -11.39
C VAL A 208 -18.62 -3.58 -12.18
N LEU A 209 -18.58 -3.67 -13.51
CA LEU A 209 -19.67 -3.22 -14.37
C LEU A 209 -20.99 -3.95 -14.07
N ALA A 210 -20.95 -5.28 -13.96
CA ALA A 210 -22.13 -6.08 -13.62
C ALA A 210 -22.69 -5.73 -12.24
N THR A 211 -21.80 -5.50 -11.27
CA THR A 211 -22.17 -5.05 -9.91
C THR A 211 -22.90 -3.72 -9.98
N LEU A 212 -22.35 -2.72 -10.65
CA LEU A 212 -22.96 -1.39 -10.74
C LEU A 212 -24.31 -1.44 -11.46
N GLN A 213 -24.41 -2.19 -12.56
CA GLN A 213 -25.66 -2.40 -13.28
C GLN A 213 -26.73 -3.06 -12.41
N SER A 214 -26.36 -3.98 -11.51
CA SER A 214 -27.30 -4.61 -10.57
C SER A 214 -27.90 -3.63 -9.56
N PHE A 215 -27.26 -2.47 -9.37
CA PHE A 215 -27.71 -1.36 -8.51
C PHE A 215 -28.19 -0.14 -9.31
N ASP A 216 -28.53 -0.31 -10.60
CA ASP A 216 -28.96 0.76 -11.51
C ASP A 216 -27.98 1.96 -11.54
N THR A 217 -26.68 1.65 -11.47
CA THR A 217 -25.56 2.62 -11.45
C THR A 217 -24.58 2.30 -12.58
N ASP A 218 -23.75 3.26 -13.01
CA ASP A 218 -22.66 3.01 -13.96
C ASP A 218 -21.36 3.77 -13.62
N LEU A 219 -20.25 3.36 -14.26
CA LEU A 219 -18.89 3.89 -14.06
C LEU A 219 -18.70 5.33 -14.57
N GLU A 220 -19.51 5.77 -15.54
CA GLU A 220 -19.43 7.10 -16.16
C GLU A 220 -20.13 8.16 -15.30
N ASN A 221 -21.15 7.73 -14.53
CA ASN A 221 -21.93 8.56 -13.61
C ASN A 221 -21.37 8.63 -12.19
N PHE A 222 -20.18 8.07 -11.91
CA PHE A 222 -19.42 8.37 -10.68
C PHE A 222 -18.85 9.79 -10.71
N THR A 223 -19.71 10.78 -10.92
CA THR A 223 -19.47 12.15 -10.47
C THR A 223 -19.66 12.22 -8.96
N LEU A 224 -19.18 13.29 -8.32
CA LEU A 224 -19.42 13.50 -6.89
C LEU A 224 -20.91 13.43 -6.55
N ASP A 225 -21.76 14.02 -7.40
CA ASP A 225 -23.21 13.99 -7.24
C ASP A 225 -23.81 12.58 -7.40
N GLY A 226 -23.29 11.78 -8.34
CA GLY A 226 -23.69 10.38 -8.51
C GLY A 226 -23.28 9.50 -7.34
N LEU A 227 -22.10 9.76 -6.75
CA LEU A 227 -21.60 9.06 -5.57
C LEU A 227 -22.51 9.29 -4.35
N PHE A 228 -23.06 10.51 -4.20
CA PHE A 228 -24.04 10.82 -3.15
C PHE A 228 -25.43 10.22 -3.38
N GLN A 229 -25.75 9.77 -4.59
CA GLN A 229 -27.00 9.06 -4.87
C GLN A 229 -26.94 7.57 -4.50
N LEU A 230 -25.75 7.04 -4.24
CA LEU A 230 -25.55 5.67 -3.82
C LEU A 230 -26.24 5.41 -2.49
N LYS A 231 -27.08 4.38 -2.46
CA LYS A 231 -27.73 3.94 -1.23
C LYS A 231 -26.68 3.31 -0.33
N HIS A 232 -26.19 4.07 0.64
CA HIS A 232 -25.31 3.53 1.68
C HIS A 232 -26.03 2.40 2.42
N PRO A 233 -25.36 1.29 2.78
CA PRO A 233 -25.92 0.23 3.61
C PRO A 233 -26.10 0.66 5.09
N ALA A 234 -26.42 1.94 5.32
CA ALA A 234 -26.65 2.64 6.59
C ALA A 234 -27.45 1.82 7.62
N GLY A 235 -28.32 0.92 7.18
CA GLY A 235 -29.04 -0.02 8.05
C GLY A 235 -28.15 -1.01 8.84
N ARG A 236 -26.92 -1.31 8.40
CA ARG A 236 -26.02 -2.29 9.04
C ARG A 236 -25.08 -1.69 10.10
N PHE A 237 -24.90 -0.37 10.09
CA PHE A 237 -24.08 0.35 11.07
C PHE A 237 -24.90 0.97 12.20
N ALA A 238 -26.12 0.46 12.44
CA ALA A 238 -26.99 0.97 13.48
C ALA A 238 -26.37 0.96 14.89
N ALA A 239 -25.43 0.04 15.15
CA ALA A 239 -24.64 0.01 16.38
C ALA A 239 -23.59 1.14 16.48
N ILE A 240 -23.14 1.68 15.33
CA ILE A 240 -22.18 2.80 15.21
C ILE A 240 -22.87 4.15 15.38
N TYR A 241 -24.17 4.25 15.11
CA TYR A 241 -24.96 5.48 15.33
C TYR A 241 -25.09 5.92 16.78
N ARG A 242 -24.53 5.17 17.75
CA ARG A 242 -24.39 5.65 19.15
C ARG A 242 -23.66 7.00 19.23
N SER A 243 -22.79 7.29 18.26
CA SER A 243 -22.04 8.55 18.16
C SER A 243 -22.58 9.51 17.09
N GLY A 244 -23.74 9.20 16.48
CA GLY A 244 -24.37 9.99 15.41
C GLY A 244 -24.27 9.35 14.02
N ALA A 245 -25.17 9.75 13.13
CA ALA A 245 -25.15 9.41 11.70
C ALA A 245 -24.61 10.61 10.92
N ILE A 246 -23.74 10.37 9.94
CA ILE A 246 -23.34 11.38 8.96
C ILE A 246 -23.96 11.05 7.60
N ASP A 247 -24.46 12.07 6.91
CA ASP A 247 -24.93 11.93 5.54
C ASP A 247 -23.71 11.87 4.60
N MET A 248 -23.79 11.08 3.52
CA MET A 248 -22.71 10.99 2.53
C MET A 248 -22.31 12.37 2.00
N LYS A 249 -23.29 13.28 1.82
CA LYS A 249 -23.04 14.67 1.35
C LYS A 249 -22.17 15.49 2.29
N ASP A 250 -22.12 15.12 3.57
CA ASP A 250 -21.38 15.81 4.62
C ASP A 250 -20.01 15.15 4.87
N LEU A 251 -19.66 14.10 4.10
CA LEU A 251 -18.34 13.49 4.14
C LEU A 251 -17.26 14.43 3.59
N PRO A 252 -16.03 14.34 4.12
CA PRO A 252 -14.88 15.07 3.57
C PRO A 252 -14.40 14.37 2.30
N VAL A 253 -15.16 14.53 1.22
CA VAL A 253 -14.89 13.84 -0.04
C VAL A 253 -13.70 14.50 -0.75
N PRO A 254 -12.66 13.75 -1.13
CA PRO A 254 -11.51 14.32 -1.82
C PRO A 254 -11.84 14.62 -3.30
N ALA A 255 -11.04 15.48 -3.94
CA ALA A 255 -11.31 15.96 -5.30
C ALA A 255 -11.29 14.84 -6.36
N ASP A 256 -10.55 13.78 -6.10
CA ASP A 256 -10.35 12.57 -6.90
C ASP A 256 -11.23 11.39 -6.46
N ALA A 257 -12.28 11.64 -5.65
CA ALA A 257 -13.13 10.59 -5.08
C ALA A 257 -13.73 9.60 -6.09
N ALA A 258 -14.00 10.04 -7.31
CA ALA A 258 -14.45 9.16 -8.38
C ALA A 258 -13.39 8.11 -8.75
N VAL A 259 -12.12 8.52 -8.83
CA VAL A 259 -10.98 7.63 -9.11
C VAL A 259 -10.79 6.67 -7.94
N LEU A 260 -10.78 7.20 -6.72
CA LEU A 260 -10.68 6.40 -5.49
C LEU A 260 -11.77 5.31 -5.43
N MET A 261 -13.02 5.67 -5.72
CA MET A 261 -14.14 4.72 -5.70
C MET A 261 -14.02 3.64 -6.78
N LYS A 262 -13.52 3.97 -7.98
CA LYS A 262 -13.26 2.98 -9.03
C LYS A 262 -12.20 1.97 -8.61
N HIS A 263 -11.12 2.44 -8.00
CA HIS A 263 -10.08 1.55 -7.47
C HIS A 263 -10.63 0.63 -6.37
N ILE A 264 -11.40 1.20 -5.43
CA ILE A 264 -12.00 0.44 -4.32
C ILE A 264 -13.04 -0.60 -4.82
N LEU A 265 -13.80 -0.29 -5.88
CA LEU A 265 -14.71 -1.27 -6.51
C LEU A 265 -13.94 -2.43 -7.13
N SER A 266 -12.85 -2.15 -7.83
CA SER A 266 -11.99 -3.17 -8.45
C SER A 266 -11.38 -4.08 -7.39
N TYR A 267 -10.91 -3.50 -6.29
CA TYR A 267 -10.43 -4.23 -5.13
C TYR A 267 -11.51 -5.12 -4.51
N ALA A 268 -12.70 -4.57 -4.24
CA ALA A 268 -13.81 -5.33 -3.69
C ALA A 268 -14.26 -6.48 -4.61
N ALA A 269 -14.19 -6.28 -5.93
CA ALA A 269 -14.49 -7.30 -6.92
C ALA A 269 -13.45 -8.43 -6.90
N ALA A 270 -12.16 -8.11 -6.86
CA ALA A 270 -11.09 -9.10 -6.74
C ALA A 270 -11.17 -9.89 -5.43
N TYR A 271 -11.54 -9.23 -4.33
CA TYR A 271 -11.73 -9.88 -3.03
C TYR A 271 -12.93 -10.84 -3.03
N GLU A 272 -14.05 -10.45 -3.65
CA GLU A 272 -15.20 -11.34 -3.84
C GLU A 272 -14.84 -12.54 -4.71
N LEU A 273 -14.07 -12.35 -5.79
CA LEU A 273 -13.55 -13.46 -6.59
C LEU A 273 -12.73 -14.40 -5.71
N ARG A 274 -11.70 -13.90 -5.00
CA ARG A 274 -10.86 -14.71 -4.11
C ARG A 274 -11.67 -15.57 -3.14
N ASN A 275 -12.66 -14.98 -2.47
CA ASN A 275 -13.41 -15.69 -1.43
C ASN A 275 -14.33 -16.79 -1.97
N ASN A 276 -14.78 -16.68 -3.22
CA ASN A 276 -15.81 -17.56 -3.77
C ASN A 276 -15.33 -18.37 -4.99
N LEU A 277 -14.09 -18.17 -5.47
CA LEU A 277 -13.58 -18.80 -6.69
C LEU A 277 -13.62 -20.32 -6.61
N TYR A 278 -13.28 -20.86 -5.45
CA TYR A 278 -13.35 -22.30 -5.16
C TYR A 278 -14.77 -22.84 -5.27
N ASP A 279 -15.75 -22.14 -4.68
CA ASP A 279 -17.16 -22.52 -4.78
C ASP A 279 -17.67 -22.42 -6.22
N TYR A 280 -17.23 -21.40 -6.97
CA TYR A 280 -17.57 -21.29 -8.40
C TYR A 280 -17.04 -22.47 -9.22
N HIS A 281 -15.87 -23.02 -8.88
CA HIS A 281 -15.34 -24.21 -9.57
C HIS A 281 -16.16 -25.45 -9.27
N LEU A 282 -16.58 -25.62 -8.02
CA LEU A 282 -17.41 -26.75 -7.60
C LEU A 282 -18.80 -26.70 -8.25
N ASP A 283 -19.41 -25.53 -8.28
CA ASP A 283 -20.76 -25.35 -8.83
C ASP A 283 -20.78 -25.48 -10.37
N GLU A 284 -19.70 -25.08 -11.04
CA GLU A 284 -19.60 -25.14 -12.51
C GLU A 284 -19.02 -26.46 -13.04
N ASP A 285 -18.47 -27.32 -12.17
CA ASP A 285 -17.71 -28.55 -12.52
C ASP A 285 -16.62 -28.26 -13.57
N LYS A 286 -16.01 -27.07 -13.48
CA LYS A 286 -15.02 -26.56 -14.43
C LYS A 286 -14.05 -25.60 -13.75
N THR A 287 -12.77 -25.72 -14.12
CA THR A 287 -11.75 -24.76 -13.73
C THR A 287 -11.92 -23.44 -14.48
N ILE A 288 -12.07 -22.34 -13.73
CA ILE A 288 -12.13 -20.98 -14.27
C ILE A 288 -10.70 -20.46 -14.38
N THR A 289 -10.33 -20.01 -15.57
CA THR A 289 -9.02 -19.45 -15.89
C THR A 289 -9.17 -18.11 -16.59
N LEU A 290 -8.08 -17.34 -16.70
CA LEU A 290 -8.07 -16.06 -17.42
C LEU A 290 -8.49 -16.17 -18.89
N THR A 291 -8.44 -17.36 -19.49
CA THR A 291 -8.80 -17.58 -20.90
C THR A 291 -10.22 -18.07 -21.12
N ASN A 292 -10.86 -18.64 -20.09
CA ASN A 292 -12.16 -19.30 -20.23
C ASN A 292 -13.26 -18.70 -19.34
N TRP A 293 -12.95 -17.71 -18.51
CA TRP A 293 -13.89 -17.16 -17.53
C TRP A 293 -15.17 -16.62 -18.17
N LYS A 294 -15.12 -16.07 -19.39
CA LYS A 294 -16.30 -15.58 -20.10
C LYS A 294 -17.34 -16.67 -20.39
N GLU A 295 -16.89 -17.91 -20.55
CA GLU A 295 -17.74 -19.06 -20.86
C GLU A 295 -18.14 -19.83 -19.61
N ASN A 296 -17.28 -19.84 -18.59
CA ASN A 296 -17.40 -20.71 -17.43
C ASN A 296 -17.86 -19.99 -16.15
N LEU A 297 -17.49 -18.73 -15.94
CA LEU A 297 -17.92 -17.97 -14.78
C LEU A 297 -19.31 -17.38 -15.04
N LYS A 298 -20.34 -17.95 -14.39
CA LYS A 298 -21.68 -17.36 -14.43
C LYS A 298 -21.83 -16.30 -13.35
N TRP A 299 -21.88 -15.04 -13.78
CA TRP A 299 -21.92 -13.88 -12.89
C TRP A 299 -23.08 -13.85 -11.87
N HIS A 300 -24.16 -14.62 -12.06
CA HIS A 300 -25.26 -14.69 -11.09
C HIS A 300 -24.90 -15.41 -9.77
N TYR A 301 -23.79 -16.15 -9.73
CA TYR A 301 -23.25 -16.69 -8.47
C TYR A 301 -22.50 -15.63 -7.64
N VAL A 302 -22.11 -14.53 -8.28
CA VAL A 302 -21.40 -13.45 -7.58
C VAL A 302 -22.35 -12.66 -6.70
N GLN A 303 -21.95 -12.45 -5.45
CA GLN A 303 -22.72 -11.65 -4.51
C GLN A 303 -22.41 -10.17 -4.76
N TYR A 304 -23.01 -9.58 -5.80
CA TYR A 304 -22.82 -8.15 -6.12
C TYR A 304 -23.07 -7.22 -4.94
N THR A 305 -23.96 -7.61 -4.04
CA THR A 305 -24.23 -6.88 -2.79
C THR A 305 -23.01 -6.85 -1.86
N ASN A 306 -22.19 -7.90 -1.82
CA ASN A 306 -20.95 -7.91 -1.04
C ASN A 306 -19.92 -6.95 -1.63
N VAL A 307 -19.68 -7.04 -2.95
CA VAL A 307 -18.78 -6.13 -3.68
C VAL A 307 -19.17 -4.67 -3.44
N TYR A 308 -20.44 -4.34 -3.68
CA TYR A 308 -20.95 -2.98 -3.52
C TYR A 308 -20.84 -2.45 -2.08
N ASN A 309 -21.21 -3.27 -1.09
CA ASN A 309 -21.17 -2.86 0.32
C ASN A 309 -19.73 -2.71 0.84
N LEU A 310 -18.83 -3.62 0.45
CA LEU A 310 -17.41 -3.52 0.79
C LEU A 310 -16.83 -2.25 0.18
N ALA A 311 -17.08 -2.01 -1.12
CA ALA A 311 -16.59 -0.82 -1.80
C ALA A 311 -17.07 0.48 -1.14
N LEU A 312 -18.36 0.61 -0.85
CA LEU A 312 -18.88 1.80 -0.17
C LEU A 312 -18.31 1.99 1.23
N SER A 313 -18.20 0.91 2.02
CA SER A 313 -17.68 1.01 3.38
C SER A 313 -16.20 1.42 3.38
N SER A 314 -15.41 0.84 2.48
CA SER A 314 -14.00 1.18 2.29
C SER A 314 -13.82 2.62 1.78
N PHE A 315 -14.69 3.09 0.89
CA PHE A 315 -14.65 4.47 0.40
C PHE A 315 -14.91 5.49 1.53
N VAL A 316 -15.92 5.24 2.37
CA VAL A 316 -16.20 6.10 3.53
C VAL A 316 -15.02 6.10 4.49
N ALA A 317 -14.45 4.93 4.80
CA ALA A 317 -13.26 4.82 5.63
C ALA A 317 -12.09 5.62 5.04
N ALA A 318 -11.82 5.49 3.74
CA ALA A 318 -10.75 6.20 3.05
C ALA A 318 -10.91 7.74 3.10
N CYS A 319 -12.13 8.26 2.91
CA CYS A 319 -12.41 9.69 3.03
C CYS A 319 -12.07 10.22 4.45
N TYR A 320 -12.46 9.47 5.49
CA TYR A 320 -12.11 9.84 6.85
C TYR A 320 -10.61 9.72 7.14
N SER A 321 -9.97 8.65 6.69
CA SER A 321 -8.52 8.46 6.83
C SER A 321 -7.75 9.62 6.21
N ARG A 322 -8.13 10.10 5.01
CA ARG A 322 -7.50 11.27 4.39
C ARG A 322 -7.67 12.56 5.22
N LYS A 323 -8.84 12.77 5.82
CA LYS A 323 -9.07 13.91 6.74
C LYS A 323 -8.25 13.80 8.02
N LEU A 324 -8.14 12.61 8.59
CA LEU A 324 -7.32 12.36 9.78
C LEU A 324 -5.83 12.57 9.47
N LEU A 325 -5.36 12.08 8.32
CA LEU A 325 -4.01 12.31 7.83
C LEU A 325 -3.70 13.80 7.65
N GLN A 326 -4.60 14.56 7.00
CA GLN A 326 -4.44 16.01 6.87
C GLN A 326 -4.30 16.70 8.23
N LYS A 327 -5.14 16.33 9.19
CA LYS A 327 -5.11 16.90 10.54
C LYS A 327 -3.82 16.55 11.26
N GLN A 328 -3.40 15.28 11.21
CA GLN A 328 -2.16 14.80 11.82
C GLN A 328 -0.96 15.56 11.24
N PHE A 329 -0.88 15.70 9.92
CA PHE A 329 0.20 16.42 9.25
C PHE A 329 0.25 17.90 9.65
N GLU A 330 -0.92 18.57 9.73
CA GLU A 330 -1.00 19.95 10.19
C GLU A 330 -0.48 20.11 11.63
N GLU A 331 -0.81 19.18 12.53
CA GLU A 331 -0.33 19.15 13.91
C GLU A 331 1.19 18.91 13.96
N ASN A 332 1.71 17.96 13.18
CA ASN A 332 3.15 17.71 13.10
C ASN A 332 3.93 18.95 12.61
N LEU A 333 3.42 19.66 11.59
CA LEU A 333 4.06 20.89 11.10
C LEU A 333 4.06 21.99 12.17
N ARG A 334 2.99 22.10 12.98
CA ARG A 334 2.95 23.06 14.09
C ARG A 334 3.96 22.72 15.18
N GLU A 335 4.21 21.44 15.44
CA GLU A 335 5.22 21.00 16.42
C GLU A 335 6.64 21.19 15.92
N LEU A 336 6.92 20.95 14.63
CA LEU A 336 8.27 21.11 14.05
C LEU A 336 8.77 22.55 14.01
N ASN A 337 7.83 23.50 13.89
CA ASN A 337 8.10 24.92 13.76
C ASN A 337 8.11 25.67 15.11
N GLN A 338 7.92 24.96 16.23
CA GLN A 338 8.13 25.47 17.59
C GLN A 338 9.59 25.30 18.00
#